data_AF-A0A6S7JAH9-F1
#
_entry.id   AF-A0A6S7JAH9-F1
#
_cell.length_a   1.000
_cell.length_b   1.000
_cell.length_c   1.000
_cell.angle_alpha   90.00
_cell.angle_beta   90.00
_cell.angle_gamma   90.00
#
_symmetry.space_group_name_H-M   'P 1'
#
loop_
_entity.id
_entity.type
_entity.pdbx_description
1 polymer ?
#
loop_
_entity_poly.entity_id
_entity_poly.type
_entity_poly.pdbx_seq_one_letter_code
_entity_poly.pdbx_strand_id
1 'polypeptide(L)'
;MSFALLESTDDILAAKGNHTIAVVKGKEDYVVLKNCFKDVLSDTNDMVREKKIDLGEDIVNLEFFLGGDYKFILLMMGLSGATSNHACAWCKIHKDERWNMAYDLNHYNSPPLKHTIKEMKELAGKKNNFCCVNPPLIDIDLDHVILDELHLLLRIMDVLINNLVTEAVHWDQQDNWTKRKKDQTTKHLDKLKNTIRSCGVTFEIWEKSNADGKRSGQYDFTSLLGPDKKKLLKELPEKLTGNTYIGYRRCNVTPYMHAMVYHLPKFLETYKTVKLFSGQGVEKNNDVARSIVLRKSNNWDAAADVLKLESRQWDLREKERIKRSYTKKNSQYWEHELEEERKKRRKTLI
;
A
#
# COMPACT_ATOMS: atom_id res chain seq x y z
N MET A 1 0.08 -7.05 11.98
CA MET A 1 1.38 -6.48 12.32
C MET A 1 2.41 -7.58 12.21
N SER A 2 3.51 -7.31 11.52
CA SER A 2 4.57 -8.27 11.27
C SER A 2 5.92 -7.55 11.39
N PHE A 3 6.99 -8.29 11.66
CA PHE A 3 8.35 -7.77 11.60
C PHE A 3 9.18 -8.61 10.63
N ALA A 4 10.28 -8.04 10.15
CA ALA A 4 11.28 -8.73 9.35
C ALA A 4 12.67 -8.32 9.86
N LEU A 5 13.64 -9.22 9.76
CA LEU A 5 15.03 -8.93 10.08
C LEU A 5 15.73 -8.38 8.83
N LEU A 6 16.21 -7.14 8.90
CA LEU A 6 16.81 -6.47 7.74
C LEU A 6 18.10 -7.15 7.24
N GLU A 7 18.82 -7.83 8.14
CA GLU A 7 20.04 -8.58 7.84
C GLU A 7 19.77 -9.88 7.06
N SER A 8 18.53 -10.38 7.09
CA SER A 8 18.10 -11.58 6.33
C SER A 8 17.68 -11.19 4.90
N THR A 9 18.66 -10.70 4.13
CA THR A 9 18.44 -10.07 2.82
C THR A 9 17.77 -10.96 1.79
N ASP A 10 17.98 -12.28 1.85
CA ASP A 10 17.39 -13.26 0.93
C ASP A 10 15.87 -13.39 1.11
N ASP A 11 15.37 -13.19 2.33
CA ASP A 11 14.00 -13.54 2.71
C ASP A 11 13.11 -12.33 3.02
N ILE A 12 13.68 -11.14 3.11
CA ILE A 12 12.99 -9.90 3.51
C ILE A 12 11.81 -9.52 2.61
N LEU A 13 11.93 -9.77 1.29
CA LEU A 13 10.87 -9.51 0.29
C LEU A 13 9.94 -10.72 0.10
N ALA A 14 10.21 -11.83 0.78
CA ALA A 14 9.43 -13.05 0.74
C ALA A 14 8.51 -13.15 1.97
N ALA A 15 7.40 -13.87 1.81
CA ALA A 15 6.48 -14.14 2.91
C ALA A 15 7.20 -14.81 4.11
N LYS A 16 8.13 -15.72 3.82
CA LYS A 16 8.87 -16.49 4.83
C LYS A 16 9.79 -15.66 5.73
N GLY A 17 10.29 -14.51 5.27
CA GLY A 17 11.12 -13.61 6.08
C GLY A 17 10.32 -12.57 6.87
N ASN A 18 8.98 -12.63 6.79
CA ASN A 18 8.09 -11.72 7.49
C ASN A 18 7.33 -12.52 8.56
N HIS A 19 7.56 -12.18 9.82
CA HIS A 19 7.01 -12.87 10.98
C HIS A 19 5.82 -12.11 11.52
N THR A 20 4.62 -12.68 11.40
CA THR A 20 3.40 -12.07 11.90
C THR A 20 3.31 -12.26 13.42
N ILE A 21 3.19 -11.13 14.12
CA ILE A 21 3.14 -11.06 15.59
C ILE A 21 1.73 -10.72 16.10
N ALA A 22 0.90 -10.11 15.27
CA ALA A 22 -0.46 -9.74 15.65
C ALA A 22 -1.41 -9.69 14.46
N VAL A 23 -2.61 -10.26 14.62
CA VAL A 23 -3.69 -10.26 13.62
C VAL A 23 -4.96 -9.77 14.29
N VAL A 24 -5.65 -8.82 13.67
CA VAL A 24 -6.95 -8.33 14.13
C VAL A 24 -7.94 -8.34 12.97
N LYS A 25 -9.15 -8.84 13.23
CA LYS A 25 -10.28 -8.72 12.30
C LYS A 25 -11.08 -7.48 12.68
N GLY A 26 -10.87 -6.38 11.96
CA GLY A 26 -11.53 -5.12 12.28
C GLY A 26 -11.29 -4.05 11.24
N LYS A 27 -11.78 -2.84 11.53
CA LYS A 27 -11.44 -1.65 10.74
C LYS A 27 -9.99 -1.27 11.04
N GLU A 28 -9.27 -0.86 10.01
CA GLU A 28 -7.94 -0.30 10.15
C GLU A 28 -8.07 1.18 10.54
N ASP A 29 -8.25 1.40 11.85
CA ASP A 29 -8.31 2.70 12.50
C ASP A 29 -7.49 2.71 13.80
N TYR A 30 -7.18 3.91 14.27
CA TYR A 30 -6.29 4.13 15.40
C TYR A 30 -6.78 3.46 16.69
N VAL A 31 -8.09 3.51 16.98
CA VAL A 31 -8.65 3.00 18.24
C VAL A 31 -8.60 1.48 18.26
N VAL A 32 -8.94 0.84 17.13
CA VAL A 32 -8.85 -0.61 16.98
C VAL A 32 -7.40 -1.07 17.13
N LEU A 33 -6.45 -0.44 16.42
CA LEU A 33 -5.03 -0.81 16.51
C LEU A 33 -4.49 -0.64 17.93
N LYS A 34 -4.77 0.50 18.57
CA LYS A 34 -4.34 0.80 19.94
C LYS A 34 -4.84 -0.24 20.95
N ASN A 35 -6.12 -0.59 20.86
CA ASN A 35 -6.75 -1.45 21.87
C ASN A 35 -6.45 -2.92 21.61
N CYS A 36 -6.53 -3.38 20.35
CA CYS A 36 -6.34 -4.79 20.02
C CYS A 36 -4.86 -5.21 20.04
N PHE A 37 -3.93 -4.29 19.76
CA PHE A 37 -2.49 -4.56 19.82
C PHE A 37 -1.82 -3.94 21.04
N LYS A 38 -2.59 -3.60 22.09
CA LYS A 38 -2.08 -2.89 23.27
C LYS A 38 -0.81 -3.52 23.85
N ASP A 39 -0.85 -4.83 24.10
CA ASP A 39 0.26 -5.54 24.73
C ASP A 39 1.46 -5.61 23.78
N VAL A 40 1.23 -5.95 22.51
CA VAL A 40 2.29 -6.00 21.48
C VAL A 40 2.95 -4.63 21.27
N LEU A 41 2.16 -3.55 21.29
CA LEU A 41 2.67 -2.18 21.20
C LEU A 41 3.46 -1.79 22.44
N SER A 42 3.03 -2.23 23.64
CA SER A 42 3.78 -2.02 24.88
C SER A 42 5.14 -2.69 24.79
N ASP A 43 5.18 -3.99 24.49
CA ASP A 43 6.41 -4.77 24.37
C ASP A 43 7.34 -4.18 23.30
N THR A 44 6.79 -3.80 22.14
CA THR A 44 7.57 -3.15 21.07
C THR A 44 8.19 -1.84 21.56
N ASN A 45 7.43 -0.99 22.25
CA ASN A 45 7.94 0.27 22.78
C ASN A 45 8.99 0.07 23.87
N ASP A 46 8.87 -0.98 24.68
CA ASP A 46 9.87 -1.32 25.69
C ASP A 46 11.18 -1.72 25.01
N MET A 47 11.13 -2.58 23.99
CA MET A 47 12.29 -2.96 23.20
C MET A 47 12.92 -1.78 22.43
N VAL A 48 12.12 -0.87 21.88
CA VAL A 48 12.60 0.36 21.22
C VAL A 48 13.35 1.26 22.20
N ARG A 49 12.95 1.29 23.48
CA ARG A 49 13.65 2.06 24.52
C ARG A 49 14.92 1.36 24.99
N GLU A 50 14.89 0.05 25.17
CA GLU A 50 16.03 -0.73 25.64
C GLU A 50 17.12 -0.87 24.58
N LYS A 51 16.75 -0.95 23.29
CA LYS A 51 17.63 -1.09 22.12
C LYS A 51 18.58 -2.28 22.20
N LYS A 52 18.24 -3.28 22.99
CA LYS A 52 19.01 -4.51 23.13
C LYS A 52 18.11 -5.66 23.57
N ILE A 53 18.55 -6.88 23.29
CA ILE A 53 17.92 -8.10 23.78
C ILE A 53 18.99 -9.03 24.34
N ASP A 54 18.69 -9.63 25.48
CA ASP A 54 19.53 -10.61 26.15
C ASP A 54 19.12 -12.02 25.70
N LEU A 55 20.07 -12.74 25.10
CA LEU A 55 19.90 -14.12 24.62
C LEU A 55 20.70 -15.12 25.46
N GLY A 56 21.03 -14.76 26.70
CA GLY A 56 21.80 -15.56 27.64
C GLY A 56 23.29 -15.28 27.55
N GLU A 57 23.99 -15.90 26.60
CA GLU A 57 25.43 -15.70 26.42
C GLU A 57 25.75 -14.45 25.58
N ASP A 58 24.78 -13.99 24.77
CA ASP A 58 24.93 -12.86 23.86
C ASP A 58 23.94 -11.74 24.18
N ILE A 59 24.44 -10.50 24.17
CA ILE A 59 23.59 -9.29 24.16
C ILE A 59 23.62 -8.72 22.76
N VAL A 60 22.47 -8.69 22.11
CA VAL A 60 22.31 -8.18 20.74
C VAL A 60 21.71 -6.79 20.79
N ASN A 61 22.38 -5.82 20.18
CA ASN A 61 21.82 -4.47 20.02
C ASN A 61 20.75 -4.47 18.92
N LEU A 62 19.67 -3.73 19.15
CA LEU A 62 18.52 -3.67 18.27
C LEU A 62 18.35 -2.25 17.71
N GLU A 63 18.05 -2.19 16.42
CA GLU A 63 17.62 -0.97 15.73
C GLU A 63 16.25 -1.23 15.08
N PHE A 64 15.30 -0.34 15.36
CA PHE A 64 13.91 -0.52 14.96
C PHE A 64 13.51 0.46 13.87
N PHE A 65 12.84 -0.08 12.86
CA PHE A 65 12.30 0.67 11.74
C PHE A 65 10.81 0.42 11.60
N LEU A 66 10.05 1.47 11.29
CA LEU A 66 8.64 1.36 10.96
C LEU A 66 8.48 1.50 9.45
N GLY A 67 8.11 0.40 8.80
CA GLY A 67 7.75 0.37 7.39
C GLY A 67 6.26 0.15 7.19
N GLY A 68 5.70 0.72 6.13
CA GLY A 68 4.33 0.45 5.72
C GLY A 68 3.81 1.37 4.62
N ASP A 69 2.58 1.12 4.19
CA ASP A 69 1.89 2.09 3.36
C ASP A 69 1.65 3.39 4.15
N TYR A 70 1.41 4.48 3.43
CA TYR A 70 1.30 5.80 4.06
C TYR A 70 0.13 5.91 5.04
N LYS A 71 -1.00 5.22 4.77
CA LYS A 71 -2.16 5.26 5.65
C LYS A 71 -1.81 4.59 6.97
N PHE A 72 -1.15 3.45 6.91
CA PHE A 72 -0.66 2.73 8.09
C PHE A 72 0.35 3.57 8.88
N ILE A 73 1.31 4.22 8.22
CA ILE A 73 2.27 5.11 8.88
C ILE A 73 1.56 6.25 9.61
N LEU A 74 0.62 6.94 8.96
CA LEU A 74 -0.14 8.02 9.59
C LEU A 74 -0.91 7.52 10.82
N LEU A 75 -1.52 6.34 10.74
CA LEU A 75 -2.22 5.72 11.88
C LEU A 75 -1.26 5.40 13.02
N MET A 76 -0.11 4.80 12.74
CA MET A 76 0.87 4.42 13.76
C MET A 76 1.49 5.64 14.44
N MET A 77 1.64 6.74 13.69
CA MET A 77 2.13 8.01 14.22
C MET A 77 1.03 8.89 14.84
N GLY A 78 -0.23 8.42 14.87
CA GLY A 78 -1.35 9.18 15.46
C GLY A 78 -1.77 10.42 14.65
N LEU A 79 -1.38 10.49 13.39
CA LEU A 79 -1.69 11.59 12.47
C LEU A 79 -3.05 11.39 11.81
N SER A 80 -3.67 12.50 11.41
CA SER A 80 -4.86 12.46 10.54
C SER A 80 -4.53 11.94 9.13
N GLY A 81 -5.56 11.60 8.35
CA GLY A 81 -5.39 11.01 7.01
C GLY A 81 -4.68 11.89 5.98
N ALA A 82 -4.29 11.25 4.85
CA ALA A 82 -3.49 11.86 3.78
C ALA A 82 -4.12 13.09 3.10
N THR A 83 -5.43 13.30 3.25
CA THR A 83 -6.18 14.44 2.69
C THR A 83 -6.13 15.69 3.58
N SER A 84 -5.60 15.57 4.79
CA SER A 84 -5.52 16.68 5.74
C SER A 84 -4.52 17.75 5.35
N ASN A 85 -4.68 18.92 5.98
CA ASN A 85 -3.86 20.10 5.74
C ASN A 85 -2.38 19.85 6.06
N HIS A 86 -2.06 19.20 7.18
CA HIS A 86 -0.70 18.87 7.60
C HIS A 86 -0.47 17.35 7.57
N ALA A 87 -0.74 16.73 6.41
CA ALA A 87 -0.68 15.27 6.27
C ALA A 87 0.72 14.69 6.04
N CYS A 88 1.80 15.48 6.12
CA CYS A 88 3.16 14.93 5.99
C CYS A 88 3.57 14.23 7.30
N ALA A 89 4.08 13.00 7.22
CA ALA A 89 4.48 12.26 8.42
C ALA A 89 5.72 12.85 9.11
N TRP A 90 6.62 13.46 8.35
CA TRP A 90 7.94 13.89 8.83
C TRP A 90 8.01 15.38 9.17
N CYS A 91 7.13 16.22 8.63
CA CYS A 91 7.16 17.67 8.87
C CYS A 91 5.78 18.33 8.90
N LYS A 92 5.72 19.54 9.43
CA LYS A 92 4.49 20.32 9.65
C LYS A 92 4.01 21.11 8.43
N ILE A 93 4.45 20.78 7.21
CA ILE A 93 4.07 21.54 5.99
C ILE A 93 2.54 21.58 5.77
N HIS A 94 2.02 22.75 5.40
CA HIS A 94 0.62 22.89 4.98
C HIS A 94 0.44 22.44 3.51
N LYS A 95 -0.70 21.85 3.18
CA LYS A 95 -0.98 21.31 1.83
C LYS A 95 -0.81 22.34 0.71
N ASP A 96 -1.10 23.60 1.00
CA ASP A 96 -1.03 24.70 0.03
C ASP A 96 0.41 25.15 -0.26
N GLU A 97 1.39 24.69 0.53
CA GLU A 97 2.82 24.99 0.35
C GLU A 97 3.60 23.84 -0.27
N ARG A 98 3.01 22.65 -0.43
CA ARG A 98 3.71 21.45 -0.94
C ARG A 98 4.30 21.61 -2.34
N TRP A 99 3.73 22.49 -3.15
CA TRP A 99 4.18 22.77 -4.52
C TRP A 99 5.47 23.62 -4.56
N ASN A 100 5.83 24.26 -3.44
CA ASN A 100 6.96 25.16 -3.40
C ASN A 100 8.26 24.35 -3.38
N MET A 101 9.04 24.46 -4.46
CA MET A 101 10.31 23.77 -4.67
C MET A 101 11.53 24.65 -4.38
N ALA A 102 11.32 25.84 -3.78
CA ALA A 102 12.38 26.82 -3.53
C ALA A 102 13.26 26.48 -2.32
N TYR A 103 12.87 25.50 -1.51
CA TYR A 103 13.57 25.14 -0.28
C TYR A 103 14.54 23.98 -0.49
N ASP A 104 15.59 23.94 0.32
CA ASP A 104 16.49 22.79 0.38
C ASP A 104 15.89 21.65 1.24
N LEU A 105 16.59 20.51 1.28
CA LEU A 105 16.18 19.37 2.11
C LEU A 105 16.15 19.71 3.60
N ASN A 106 17.06 20.55 4.10
CA ASN A 106 17.19 20.83 5.52
C ASN A 106 15.98 21.60 6.07
N HIS A 107 15.33 22.42 5.23
CA HIS A 107 14.14 23.17 5.60
C HIS A 107 13.04 22.27 6.22
N TYR A 108 12.75 21.12 5.62
CA TYR A 108 11.70 20.20 6.09
C TYR A 108 12.21 19.09 7.03
N ASN A 109 13.52 18.85 7.07
CA ASN A 109 14.14 17.80 7.89
C ASN A 109 14.84 18.33 9.15
N SER A 110 14.65 19.60 9.50
CA SER A 110 15.19 20.23 10.72
C SER A 110 14.10 20.91 11.54
N PRO A 111 14.30 21.09 12.86
CA PRO A 111 13.48 22.00 13.65
C PRO A 111 13.48 23.42 13.04
N PRO A 112 12.37 24.15 13.10
CA PRO A 112 11.14 23.81 13.82
C PRO A 112 10.14 23.02 12.97
N LEU A 113 10.41 22.69 11.70
CA LEU A 113 9.40 22.06 10.82
C LEU A 113 9.33 20.55 10.93
N LYS A 114 10.47 19.89 11.15
CA LYS A 114 10.52 18.44 11.40
C LYS A 114 9.71 18.08 12.65
N HIS A 115 8.91 17.03 12.54
CA HIS A 115 8.23 16.43 13.68
C HIS A 115 9.22 15.67 14.56
N THR A 116 8.92 15.61 15.85
CA THR A 116 9.62 14.71 16.79
C THR A 116 8.58 13.95 17.60
N ILE A 117 8.90 12.73 18.05
CA ILE A 117 7.95 11.93 18.86
C ILE A 117 7.49 12.69 20.10
N LYS A 118 8.41 13.39 20.77
CA LYS A 118 8.10 14.24 21.92
C LYS A 118 7.07 15.32 21.56
N GLU A 119 7.33 16.09 20.50
CA GLU A 119 6.43 17.14 20.06
C GLU A 119 5.06 16.57 19.63
N MET A 120 5.04 15.44 18.91
CA MET A 120 3.78 14.82 18.49
C MET A 120 2.91 14.41 19.67
N LYS A 121 3.51 13.85 20.73
CA LYS A 121 2.81 13.55 22.00
C LYS A 121 2.29 14.82 22.67
N GLU A 122 3.06 15.89 22.66
CA GLU A 122 2.65 17.18 23.24
C GLU A 122 1.54 17.87 22.43
N LEU A 123 1.52 17.71 21.11
CA LEU A 123 0.52 18.30 20.22
C LEU A 123 -0.81 17.53 20.22
N ALA A 124 -0.80 16.25 20.56
CA ALA A 124 -1.99 15.40 20.59
C ALA A 124 -3.12 16.04 21.41
N GLY A 125 -4.32 16.13 20.81
CA GLY A 125 -5.50 16.73 21.44
C GLY A 125 -5.54 18.27 21.51
N LYS A 126 -4.51 18.98 21.03
CA LYS A 126 -4.51 20.47 20.99
C LYS A 126 -5.22 21.01 19.74
N LYS A 127 -5.66 22.28 19.79
CA LYS A 127 -6.34 22.96 18.66
C LYS A 127 -5.42 23.20 17.47
N ASN A 128 -4.17 23.62 17.71
CA ASN A 128 -3.14 23.73 16.69
C ASN A 128 -2.15 22.57 16.81
N ASN A 129 -2.59 21.38 16.42
CA ASN A 129 -1.83 20.15 16.58
C ASN A 129 -1.07 19.74 15.32
N PHE A 130 -1.11 20.52 14.24
CA PHE A 130 -0.54 20.14 12.94
C PHE A 130 -0.94 18.73 12.52
N CYS A 131 -2.21 18.36 12.75
CA CYS A 131 -2.76 17.05 12.44
C CYS A 131 -2.26 15.88 13.31
N CYS A 132 -1.51 16.12 14.39
CA CYS A 132 -1.27 15.17 15.47
C CYS A 132 -2.56 14.99 16.29
N VAL A 133 -3.45 14.12 15.82
CA VAL A 133 -4.76 13.91 16.46
C VAL A 133 -4.61 13.08 17.72
N ASN A 134 -3.74 12.08 17.67
CA ASN A 134 -3.44 11.14 18.74
C ASN A 134 -1.93 11.06 18.97
N PRO A 135 -1.46 10.60 20.13
CA PRO A 135 -0.04 10.28 20.30
C PRO A 135 0.37 9.12 19.37
N PRO A 136 1.65 9.04 18.96
CA PRO A 136 2.18 7.86 18.29
C PRO A 136 1.94 6.60 19.12
N LEU A 137 1.63 5.49 18.44
CA LEU A 137 1.46 4.17 19.04
C LEU A 137 2.80 3.44 19.20
N ILE A 138 3.80 3.82 18.38
CA ILE A 138 5.16 3.30 18.45
C ILE A 138 6.14 4.49 18.56
N ASP A 139 7.10 4.40 19.47
CA ASP A 139 8.09 5.43 19.80
C ASP A 139 9.37 5.32 18.95
N ILE A 140 9.21 5.06 17.65
CA ILE A 140 10.31 5.02 16.69
C ILE A 140 10.53 6.42 16.13
N ASP A 141 11.78 6.91 16.15
CA ASP A 141 12.13 8.21 15.58
C ASP A 141 11.78 8.29 14.09
N LEU A 142 11.36 9.47 13.62
CA LEU A 142 10.89 9.64 12.24
C LEU A 142 11.97 9.41 11.18
N ASP A 143 13.25 9.45 11.57
CA ASP A 143 14.36 9.07 10.70
C ASP A 143 14.41 7.54 10.44
N HIS A 144 13.67 6.75 11.23
CA HIS A 144 13.48 5.32 11.09
C HIS A 144 12.05 4.95 10.64
N VAL A 145 11.24 5.93 10.25
CA VAL A 145 9.89 5.72 9.68
C VAL A 145 9.97 5.85 8.16
N ILE A 146 9.87 4.72 7.47
CA ILE A 146 10.19 4.61 6.04
C ILE A 146 8.94 4.26 5.24
N LEU A 147 8.70 5.05 4.20
CA LEU A 147 7.56 4.87 3.30
C LEU A 147 7.81 3.74 2.31
N ASP A 148 6.79 2.92 2.08
CA ASP A 148 6.83 1.92 1.04
C ASP A 148 6.94 2.52 -0.38
N GLU A 149 8.00 2.12 -1.10
CA GLU A 149 8.30 2.62 -2.45
C GLU A 149 7.24 2.25 -3.49
N LEU A 150 6.60 1.09 -3.34
CA LEU A 150 5.59 0.63 -4.28
C LEU A 150 4.34 1.50 -4.14
N HIS A 151 3.84 1.70 -2.93
CA HIS A 151 2.71 2.59 -2.64
C HIS A 151 3.00 4.03 -3.06
N LEU A 152 4.23 4.50 -2.87
CA LEU A 152 4.67 5.79 -3.37
C LEU A 152 4.50 5.90 -4.89
N LEU A 153 5.06 4.94 -5.64
CA LEU A 153 4.91 4.87 -7.11
C LEU A 153 3.44 4.79 -7.52
N LEU A 154 2.66 3.90 -6.88
CA LEU A 154 1.26 3.70 -7.21
C LEU A 154 0.48 5.02 -7.08
N ARG A 155 0.63 5.72 -5.97
CA ARG A 155 -0.14 6.94 -5.69
C ARG A 155 0.29 8.13 -6.54
N ILE A 156 1.59 8.30 -6.76
CA ILE A 156 2.09 9.38 -7.63
C ILE A 156 1.61 9.16 -9.07
N MET A 157 1.73 7.95 -9.59
CA MET A 157 1.28 7.63 -10.95
C MET A 157 -0.23 7.84 -11.14
N ASP A 158 -1.06 7.50 -10.14
CA ASP A 158 -2.50 7.75 -10.22
C ASP A 158 -2.81 9.25 -10.36
N VAL A 159 -2.10 10.10 -9.61
CA VAL A 159 -2.26 11.57 -9.72
C VAL A 159 -1.82 12.07 -11.09
N LEU A 160 -0.69 11.59 -11.60
CA LEU A 160 -0.18 11.99 -12.92
C LEU A 160 -1.14 11.58 -14.05
N ILE A 161 -1.62 10.33 -14.03
CA ILE A 161 -2.58 9.84 -15.03
C ILE A 161 -3.90 10.59 -14.92
N ASN A 162 -4.42 10.81 -13.71
CA ASN A 162 -5.66 11.55 -13.50
C ASN A 162 -5.56 12.99 -14.05
N ASN A 163 -4.40 13.62 -13.91
CA ASN A 163 -4.17 14.94 -14.48
C ASN A 163 -4.18 14.91 -16.01
N LEU A 164 -3.52 13.93 -16.64
CA LEU A 164 -3.57 13.75 -18.10
C LEU A 164 -5.00 13.54 -18.61
N VAL A 165 -5.78 12.70 -17.92
CA VAL A 165 -7.18 12.44 -18.26
C VAL A 165 -8.02 13.72 -18.12
N THR A 166 -7.86 14.43 -17.01
CA THR A 166 -8.59 15.69 -16.76
C THR A 166 -8.29 16.73 -17.84
N GLU A 167 -7.03 16.83 -18.27
CA GLU A 167 -6.62 17.76 -19.32
C GLU A 167 -7.17 17.36 -20.70
N ALA A 168 -7.11 16.08 -21.07
CA ALA A 168 -7.71 15.58 -22.30
C ALA A 168 -9.22 15.83 -22.36
N VAL A 169 -9.92 15.61 -21.24
CA VAL A 169 -11.35 15.95 -21.09
C VAL A 169 -11.58 17.45 -21.26
N HIS A 170 -10.71 18.29 -20.71
CA HIS A 170 -10.84 19.74 -20.83
C HIS A 170 -10.66 20.20 -22.28
N TRP A 171 -9.70 19.66 -23.03
CA TRP A 171 -9.55 19.95 -24.46
C TRP A 171 -10.76 19.49 -25.27
N ASP A 172 -11.29 18.31 -25.01
CA ASP A 172 -12.53 17.85 -25.65
C ASP A 172 -13.71 18.78 -25.31
N GLN A 173 -13.82 19.28 -24.07
CA GLN A 173 -14.85 20.25 -23.69
C GLN A 173 -14.70 21.58 -24.44
N GLN A 174 -13.48 22.09 -24.58
CA GLN A 174 -13.21 23.31 -25.35
C GLN A 174 -13.57 23.14 -26.83
N ASP A 175 -13.12 22.05 -27.46
CA ASP A 175 -13.41 21.74 -28.87
C ASP A 175 -14.90 21.51 -29.14
N ASN A 176 -15.67 21.15 -28.12
CA ASN A 176 -17.09 20.85 -28.20
C ASN A 176 -17.99 22.02 -27.75
N TRP A 177 -17.43 23.11 -27.21
CA TRP A 177 -18.18 24.20 -26.60
C TRP A 177 -19.28 24.80 -27.51
N THR A 178 -18.97 24.95 -28.80
CA THR A 178 -19.89 25.51 -29.80
C THR A 178 -20.67 24.45 -30.59
N LYS A 179 -20.40 23.17 -30.34
CA LYS A 179 -20.96 22.05 -31.13
C LYS A 179 -22.24 21.51 -30.50
N ARG A 180 -23.20 21.14 -31.36
CA ARG A 180 -24.39 20.39 -30.92
C ARG A 180 -23.97 19.02 -30.41
N LYS A 181 -24.70 18.44 -29.45
CA LYS A 181 -24.39 17.14 -28.83
C LYS A 181 -24.05 16.02 -29.82
N LYS A 182 -24.75 15.95 -30.96
CA LYS A 182 -24.52 14.94 -32.00
C LYS A 182 -23.18 15.08 -32.74
N ASP A 183 -22.60 16.27 -32.72
CA ASP A 183 -21.36 16.63 -33.43
C ASP A 183 -20.16 16.71 -32.45
N GLN A 184 -20.38 16.41 -31.16
CA GLN A 184 -19.34 16.40 -30.14
C GLN A 184 -18.45 15.15 -30.28
N THR A 185 -17.15 15.33 -30.08
CA THR A 185 -16.14 14.27 -30.23
C THR A 185 -15.27 14.15 -28.98
N THR A 186 -14.75 12.94 -28.70
CA THR A 186 -13.80 12.64 -27.60
C THR A 186 -12.38 12.44 -28.11
N LYS A 187 -11.98 13.24 -29.10
CA LYS A 187 -10.75 13.03 -29.87
C LYS A 187 -9.51 13.02 -28.98
N HIS A 188 -9.43 13.93 -28.01
CA HIS A 188 -8.26 14.06 -27.13
C HIS A 188 -8.22 12.92 -26.12
N LEU A 189 -9.36 12.55 -25.55
CA LEU A 189 -9.47 11.42 -24.64
C LEU A 189 -9.12 10.09 -25.33
N ASP A 190 -9.63 9.88 -26.55
CA ASP A 190 -9.35 8.69 -27.36
C ASP A 190 -7.87 8.64 -27.78
N LYS A 191 -7.28 9.78 -28.14
CA LYS A 191 -5.84 9.88 -28.41
C LYS A 191 -5.04 9.48 -27.18
N LEU A 192 -5.32 10.04 -26.01
CA LEU A 192 -4.63 9.71 -24.76
C LEU A 192 -4.76 8.21 -24.43
N LYS A 193 -5.98 7.67 -24.51
CA LYS A 193 -6.27 6.26 -24.29
C LYS A 193 -5.44 5.37 -25.22
N ASN A 194 -5.41 5.67 -26.51
CA ASN A 194 -4.64 4.90 -27.49
C ASN A 194 -3.12 5.04 -27.28
N THR A 195 -2.64 6.22 -26.89
CA THR A 195 -1.23 6.43 -26.52
C THR A 195 -0.85 5.56 -25.32
N ILE A 196 -1.65 5.56 -24.25
CA ILE A 196 -1.39 4.72 -23.07
C ILE A 196 -1.40 3.23 -23.46
N ARG A 197 -2.38 2.78 -24.25
CA ARG A 197 -2.46 1.40 -24.75
C ARG A 197 -1.26 1.01 -25.61
N SER A 198 -0.69 1.94 -26.36
CA SER A 198 0.51 1.69 -27.17
C SER A 198 1.76 1.40 -26.32
N CYS A 199 1.72 1.67 -25.00
CA CYS A 199 2.70 1.18 -24.04
C CYS A 199 2.46 -0.28 -23.64
N GLY A 200 1.51 -0.98 -24.27
CA GLY A 200 1.18 -2.37 -23.98
C GLY A 200 0.63 -2.59 -22.58
N VAL A 201 -0.25 -1.69 -22.13
CA VAL A 201 -1.08 -1.86 -20.93
C VAL A 201 -2.55 -1.81 -21.33
N THR A 202 -3.40 -2.59 -20.65
CA THR A 202 -4.85 -2.52 -20.84
C THR A 202 -5.37 -1.29 -20.11
N PHE A 203 -5.96 -0.35 -20.85
CA PHE A 203 -6.42 0.92 -20.27
C PHE A 203 -7.75 1.36 -20.89
N GLU A 204 -8.72 1.65 -20.04
CA GLU A 204 -10.03 2.21 -20.36
C GLU A 204 -10.25 3.46 -19.52
N ILE A 205 -11.04 4.40 -20.07
CA ILE A 205 -11.47 5.62 -19.39
C ILE A 205 -12.99 5.69 -19.52
N TRP A 206 -13.69 5.97 -18.43
CA TRP A 206 -15.14 6.13 -18.42
C TRP A 206 -15.56 7.26 -17.50
N GLU A 207 -16.72 7.83 -17.77
CA GLU A 207 -17.30 8.85 -16.89
C GLU A 207 -18.05 8.18 -15.73
N LYS A 208 -17.87 8.71 -14.52
CA LYS A 208 -18.61 8.28 -13.34
C LYS A 208 -20.06 8.73 -13.46
N SER A 209 -20.97 7.84 -13.07
CA SER A 209 -22.36 8.20 -12.83
C SER A 209 -22.52 8.69 -11.39
N ASN A 210 -23.31 9.74 -11.21
CA ASN A 210 -23.80 10.16 -9.91
C ASN A 210 -24.77 9.10 -9.34
N ALA A 211 -25.10 9.22 -8.05
CA ALA A 211 -26.09 8.37 -7.39
C ALA A 211 -27.48 8.42 -8.06
N ASP A 212 -27.80 9.52 -8.77
CA ASP A 212 -29.03 9.69 -9.55
C ASP A 212 -28.94 9.14 -10.99
N GLY A 213 -27.84 8.45 -11.33
CA GLY A 213 -27.59 7.87 -12.64
C GLY A 213 -27.16 8.88 -13.71
N LYS A 214 -27.04 10.18 -13.38
CA LYS A 214 -26.60 11.20 -14.34
C LYS A 214 -25.08 11.25 -14.46
N ARG A 215 -24.63 11.78 -15.60
CA ARG A 215 -23.22 12.06 -15.90
C ARG A 215 -22.64 13.04 -14.87
N SER A 216 -21.58 12.64 -14.18
CA SER A 216 -20.98 13.42 -13.09
C SER A 216 -20.00 14.51 -13.55
N GLY A 217 -19.54 14.45 -14.80
CA GLY A 217 -18.40 15.23 -15.29
C GLY A 217 -17.04 14.76 -14.73
N GLN A 218 -17.01 13.75 -13.87
CA GLN A 218 -15.79 13.13 -13.34
C GLN A 218 -15.50 11.84 -14.09
N TYR A 219 -14.22 11.58 -14.35
CA TYR A 219 -13.78 10.40 -15.08
C TYR A 219 -13.02 9.45 -14.15
N ASP A 220 -13.16 8.16 -14.39
CA ASP A 220 -12.34 7.10 -13.81
C ASP A 220 -11.63 6.35 -14.93
N PHE A 221 -10.64 5.55 -14.54
CA PHE A 221 -9.85 4.77 -15.48
C PHE A 221 -9.43 3.42 -14.89
N THR A 222 -8.95 2.53 -15.76
CA THR A 222 -8.49 1.19 -15.35
C THR A 222 -7.46 1.30 -14.23
N SER A 223 -7.72 0.62 -13.10
CA SER A 223 -6.75 0.53 -12.01
C SER A 223 -5.54 -0.27 -12.48
N LEU A 224 -4.37 0.38 -12.45
CA LEU A 224 -3.10 -0.20 -12.93
C LEU A 224 -2.27 -0.73 -11.78
N LEU A 225 -1.69 -1.91 -11.97
CA LEU A 225 -0.80 -2.55 -11.00
C LEU A 225 0.63 -1.99 -11.11
N GLY A 226 1.49 -2.39 -10.16
CA GLY A 226 2.89 -1.97 -10.11
C GLY A 226 3.66 -2.16 -11.42
N PRO A 227 3.61 -3.35 -12.06
CA PRO A 227 4.30 -3.57 -13.35
C PRO A 227 3.82 -2.64 -14.46
N ASP A 228 2.50 -2.44 -14.58
CA ASP A 228 1.91 -1.56 -15.61
C ASP A 228 2.35 -0.11 -15.40
N LYS A 229 2.34 0.37 -14.15
CA LYS A 229 2.78 1.73 -13.80
C LYS A 229 4.27 1.93 -14.04
N LYS A 230 5.13 0.94 -13.77
CA LYS A 230 6.56 0.98 -14.12
C LYS A 230 6.76 1.09 -15.62
N LYS A 231 5.99 0.32 -16.40
CA LYS A 231 6.03 0.36 -17.86
C LYS A 231 5.60 1.73 -18.41
N LEU A 232 4.51 2.29 -17.89
CA LEU A 232 4.06 3.63 -18.27
C LEU A 232 5.07 4.71 -17.90
N LEU A 233 5.65 4.67 -16.71
CA LEU A 233 6.65 5.65 -16.28
C LEU A 233 7.86 5.68 -17.23
N LYS A 234 8.24 4.52 -17.78
CA LYS A 234 9.34 4.38 -18.73
C LYS A 234 8.98 4.82 -20.14
N GLU A 235 7.83 4.40 -20.67
CA GLU A 235 7.52 4.53 -22.11
C GLU A 235 6.59 5.71 -22.45
N LEU A 236 5.71 6.11 -21.53
CA LEU A 236 4.68 7.11 -21.82
C LEU A 236 5.25 8.50 -22.11
N PRO A 237 6.25 9.03 -21.36
CA PRO A 237 6.74 10.39 -21.57
C PRO A 237 7.19 10.66 -23.01
N GLU A 238 7.91 9.73 -23.63
CA GLU A 238 8.37 9.85 -25.03
C GLU A 238 7.20 9.91 -26.02
N LYS A 239 6.13 9.15 -25.74
CA LYS A 239 4.93 9.09 -26.60
C LYS A 239 3.97 10.27 -26.38
N LEU A 240 4.19 11.07 -25.34
CA LEU A 240 3.48 12.33 -25.09
C LEU A 240 4.17 13.54 -25.72
N THR A 241 5.37 13.38 -26.29
CA THR A 241 6.12 14.48 -26.92
C THR A 241 5.31 15.08 -28.09
N GLY A 242 5.07 16.40 -28.05
CA GLY A 242 4.34 17.13 -29.09
C GLY A 242 3.04 17.83 -28.64
N ASN A 243 2.56 17.61 -27.40
CA ASN A 243 1.54 18.48 -26.81
C ASN A 243 2.14 19.24 -25.61
N THR A 244 1.91 20.54 -25.52
CA THR A 244 2.18 21.33 -24.31
C THR A 244 1.07 21.06 -23.30
N TYR A 245 1.32 20.12 -22.40
CA TYR A 245 0.48 19.93 -21.22
C TYR A 245 0.73 21.10 -20.27
N ILE A 246 -0.29 21.91 -19.97
CA ILE A 246 -0.15 23.22 -19.28
C ILE A 246 0.14 23.05 -17.77
N GLY A 247 0.28 21.80 -17.31
CA GLY A 247 0.83 21.51 -16.01
C GLY A 247 -0.21 21.58 -14.89
N TYR A 248 0.22 21.04 -13.76
CA TYR A 248 -0.62 20.57 -12.68
C TYR A 248 -1.00 21.70 -11.72
N ARG A 249 -2.23 21.66 -11.18
CA ARG A 249 -2.64 22.62 -10.15
C ARG A 249 -1.78 22.40 -8.90
N ARG A 250 -1.42 23.49 -8.21
CA ARG A 250 -0.67 23.45 -6.93
C ARG A 250 -1.31 22.50 -5.91
N CYS A 251 -2.65 22.44 -5.88
CA CYS A 251 -3.41 21.56 -4.99
C CYS A 251 -3.26 20.05 -5.30
N ASN A 252 -2.73 19.68 -6.47
CA ASN A 252 -2.51 18.28 -6.84
C ASN A 252 -1.20 17.71 -6.27
N VAL A 253 -0.35 18.54 -5.65
CA VAL A 253 0.87 18.07 -4.99
C VAL A 253 0.50 17.37 -3.67
N THR A 254 0.53 16.04 -3.72
CA THR A 254 0.15 15.16 -2.61
C THR A 254 1.25 15.06 -1.55
N PRO A 255 0.95 14.61 -0.31
CA PRO A 255 1.99 14.35 0.68
C PRO A 255 2.99 13.28 0.20
N TYR A 256 2.57 12.34 -0.65
CA TYR A 256 3.45 11.37 -1.30
C TYR A 256 4.50 12.05 -2.18
N MET A 257 4.11 12.99 -3.03
CA MET A 257 5.04 13.75 -3.88
C MET A 257 5.99 14.60 -3.03
N HIS A 258 5.48 15.26 -2.00
CA HIS A 258 6.31 16.04 -1.07
C HIS A 258 7.34 15.14 -0.35
N ALA A 259 6.92 13.97 0.14
CA ALA A 259 7.82 13.02 0.80
C ALA A 259 8.89 12.48 -0.14
N MET A 260 8.53 12.16 -1.39
CA MET A 260 9.48 11.74 -2.42
C MET A 260 10.57 12.77 -2.68
N VAL A 261 10.23 14.06 -2.66
CA VAL A 261 11.17 15.15 -2.97
C VAL A 261 12.03 15.52 -1.77
N TYR A 262 11.42 15.62 -0.58
CA TYR A 262 12.09 16.25 0.57
C TYR A 262 12.54 15.29 1.66
N HIS A 263 11.90 14.13 1.81
CA HIS A 263 12.22 13.18 2.88
C HIS A 263 12.96 11.94 2.35
N LEU A 264 12.52 11.41 1.20
CA LEU A 264 13.15 10.23 0.59
C LEU A 264 14.65 10.40 0.30
N PRO A 265 15.15 11.55 -0.19
CA PRO A 265 16.58 11.73 -0.40
C PRO A 265 17.40 11.58 0.87
N LYS A 266 16.87 12.00 2.04
CA LYS A 266 17.56 11.80 3.33
C LYS A 266 17.68 10.32 3.70
N PHE A 267 16.64 9.53 3.45
CA PHE A 267 16.73 8.08 3.64
C PHE A 267 17.72 7.43 2.69
N LEU A 268 17.82 7.91 1.45
CA LEU A 268 18.81 7.42 0.49
C LEU A 268 20.24 7.82 0.85
N GLU A 269 20.44 9.02 1.39
CA GLU A 269 21.74 9.46 1.94
C GLU A 269 22.19 8.56 3.10
N THR A 270 21.28 8.25 4.03
CA THR A 270 21.58 7.46 5.23
C THR A 270 21.72 5.97 4.94
N TYR A 271 20.77 5.37 4.22
CA TYR A 271 20.65 3.92 4.07
C TYR A 271 21.10 3.38 2.72
N LYS A 272 21.45 4.25 1.75
CA LYS A 272 21.79 3.93 0.34
C LYS A 272 20.66 3.34 -0.49
N THR A 273 19.74 2.60 0.13
CA THR A 273 18.56 2.02 -0.50
C THR A 273 17.39 2.00 0.47
N VAL A 274 16.18 2.25 -0.05
CA VAL A 274 14.94 2.08 0.72
C VAL A 274 14.23 0.76 0.43
N LYS A 275 14.74 -0.02 -0.53
CA LYS A 275 14.12 -1.27 -0.98
C LYS A 275 14.07 -2.33 0.13
N LEU A 276 15.03 -2.29 1.05
CA LEU A 276 15.07 -3.16 2.23
C LEU A 276 13.86 -2.95 3.15
N PHE A 277 13.23 -1.78 3.09
CA PHE A 277 12.07 -1.43 3.93
C PHE A 277 10.74 -1.57 3.18
N SER A 278 10.72 -2.22 2.01
CA SER A 278 9.50 -2.42 1.25
C SER A 278 8.51 -3.33 2.00
N GLY A 279 7.24 -2.93 2.00
CA GLY A 279 6.11 -3.70 2.51
C GLY A 279 5.71 -4.90 1.64
N GLN A 280 6.44 -5.21 0.55
CA GLN A 280 6.10 -6.31 -0.36
C GLN A 280 6.01 -7.67 0.35
N GLY A 281 6.89 -7.94 1.32
CA GLY A 281 6.84 -9.17 2.11
C GLY A 281 5.56 -9.26 2.95
N VAL A 282 5.17 -8.15 3.56
CA VAL A 282 3.93 -8.03 4.36
C VAL A 282 2.68 -8.15 3.47
N GLU A 283 2.67 -7.59 2.27
CA GLU A 283 1.57 -7.77 1.31
C GLU A 283 1.35 -9.24 0.95
N LYS A 284 2.43 -9.97 0.67
CA LYS A 284 2.37 -11.42 0.40
C LYS A 284 1.84 -12.18 1.61
N ASN A 285 2.26 -11.83 2.83
CA ASN A 285 1.70 -12.44 4.05
C ASN A 285 0.21 -12.14 4.19
N ASN A 286 -0.22 -10.92 3.92
CA ASN A 286 -1.64 -10.56 3.95
C ASN A 286 -2.47 -11.36 2.94
N ASP A 287 -1.93 -11.66 1.76
CA ASP A 287 -2.59 -12.52 0.76
C ASP A 287 -2.67 -13.98 1.23
N VAL A 288 -1.62 -14.51 1.87
CA VAL A 288 -1.63 -15.83 2.50
C VAL A 288 -2.68 -15.90 3.61
N ALA A 289 -2.70 -14.92 4.51
CA ALA A 289 -3.68 -14.81 5.58
C ALA A 289 -5.11 -14.75 5.03
N ARG A 290 -5.37 -13.92 4.01
CA ARG A 290 -6.67 -13.88 3.32
C ARG A 290 -7.05 -15.24 2.73
N SER A 291 -6.12 -15.93 2.08
CA SER A 291 -6.40 -17.27 1.55
C SER A 291 -6.70 -18.27 2.66
N ILE A 292 -6.08 -18.17 3.83
CA ILE A 292 -6.38 -19.01 4.98
C ILE A 292 -7.82 -18.75 5.45
N VAL A 293 -8.17 -17.49 5.69
CA VAL A 293 -9.51 -17.10 6.16
C VAL A 293 -10.59 -17.54 5.17
N LEU A 294 -10.37 -17.33 3.86
CA LEU A 294 -11.37 -17.62 2.84
C LEU A 294 -11.54 -19.11 2.52
N ARG A 295 -10.47 -19.92 2.64
CA ARG A 295 -10.46 -21.29 2.08
C ARG A 295 -10.13 -22.38 3.09
N LYS A 296 -9.51 -22.05 4.23
CA LYS A 296 -8.94 -23.02 5.17
C LYS A 296 -9.45 -22.86 6.61
N SER A 297 -10.06 -21.73 6.94
CA SER A 297 -10.66 -21.45 8.24
C SER A 297 -12.15 -21.79 8.25
N ASN A 298 -12.67 -22.19 9.41
CA ASN A 298 -14.11 -22.29 9.67
C ASN A 298 -14.72 -20.94 10.12
N ASN A 299 -13.93 -19.87 10.13
CA ASN A 299 -14.27 -18.49 10.49
C ASN A 299 -14.70 -18.25 11.95
N TRP A 300 -14.56 -19.23 12.84
CA TRP A 300 -14.81 -19.05 14.28
C TRP A 300 -13.77 -18.15 14.94
N ASP A 301 -12.49 -18.44 14.68
CA ASP A 301 -11.36 -17.62 15.12
C ASP A 301 -10.33 -17.51 14.00
N ALA A 302 -10.70 -16.70 13.00
CA ALA A 302 -9.90 -16.49 11.80
C ALA A 302 -8.50 -15.93 12.13
N ALA A 303 -8.36 -15.15 13.19
CA ALA A 303 -7.07 -14.58 13.58
C ALA A 303 -6.15 -15.67 14.16
N ALA A 304 -6.68 -16.50 15.08
CA ALA A 304 -5.90 -17.62 15.61
C ALA A 304 -5.58 -18.67 14.54
N ASP A 305 -6.48 -18.91 13.59
CA ASP A 305 -6.24 -19.83 12.47
C ASP A 305 -5.07 -19.38 11.59
N VAL A 306 -4.97 -18.08 11.30
CA VAL A 306 -3.83 -17.51 10.55
C VAL A 306 -2.53 -17.76 11.32
N LEU A 307 -2.46 -17.35 12.58
CA LEU A 307 -1.26 -17.49 13.41
C LEU A 307 -0.83 -18.96 13.58
N LYS A 308 -1.76 -19.86 13.86
CA LYS A 308 -1.48 -21.30 14.02
C LYS A 308 -1.00 -21.93 12.71
N LEU A 309 -1.58 -21.55 11.56
CA LEU A 309 -1.17 -22.11 10.27
C LEU A 309 0.19 -21.57 9.82
N GLU A 310 0.50 -20.30 10.09
CA GLU A 310 1.81 -19.73 9.82
C GLU A 310 2.89 -20.38 10.70
N SER A 311 2.63 -20.53 12.01
CA SER A 311 3.52 -21.27 12.92
C SER A 311 3.76 -22.72 12.45
N ARG A 312 2.71 -23.44 12.04
CA ARG A 312 2.87 -24.79 11.48
C ARG A 312 3.69 -24.80 10.19
N GLN A 313 3.52 -23.81 9.31
CA GLN A 313 4.33 -23.73 8.09
C GLN A 313 5.79 -23.47 8.41
N TRP A 314 6.06 -22.62 9.40
CA TRP A 314 7.41 -22.37 9.90
C TRP A 314 8.08 -23.64 10.42
N ASP A 315 7.40 -24.44 11.23
CA ASP A 315 7.93 -25.70 11.79
C ASP A 315 8.17 -26.78 10.72
N LEU A 316 7.47 -26.67 9.59
CA LEU A 316 7.54 -27.61 8.47
C LEU A 316 8.43 -27.10 7.32
N ARG A 317 9.05 -25.91 7.43
CA ARG A 317 9.76 -25.25 6.33
C ARG A 317 10.94 -26.06 5.77
N GLU A 318 11.57 -26.87 6.61
CA GLU A 318 12.71 -27.75 6.24
C GLU A 318 12.27 -29.18 5.90
N LYS A 319 10.95 -29.45 5.89
CA LYS A 319 10.41 -30.81 5.67
C LYS A 319 9.77 -30.91 4.30
N GLU A 320 10.21 -31.90 3.53
CA GLU A 320 9.62 -32.18 2.22
C GLU A 320 8.37 -33.07 2.36
N ARG A 321 7.30 -32.71 1.65
CA ARG A 321 6.05 -33.49 1.69
C ARG A 321 6.23 -34.79 0.90
N ILE A 322 6.39 -35.89 1.62
CA ILE A 322 6.27 -37.21 1.01
C ILE A 322 4.80 -37.50 0.73
N LYS A 323 4.48 -37.78 -0.54
CA LYS A 323 3.13 -38.22 -0.94
C LYS A 323 2.83 -39.54 -0.22
N ARG A 324 1.83 -39.55 0.66
CA ARG A 324 1.39 -40.79 1.32
C ARG A 324 1.10 -41.83 0.25
N SER A 325 1.71 -43.01 0.40
CA SER A 325 1.33 -44.21 -0.34
C SER A 325 -0.15 -44.48 -0.06
N TYR A 326 -1.01 -44.16 -1.03
CA TYR A 326 -2.43 -44.44 -0.97
C TYR A 326 -2.70 -45.72 -1.75
N THR A 327 -2.95 -46.80 -1.03
CA THR A 327 -3.41 -48.06 -1.63
C THR A 327 -4.94 -48.01 -1.70
N LYS A 328 -5.50 -47.98 -2.91
CA LYS A 328 -6.95 -48.08 -3.13
C LYS A 328 -7.43 -49.43 -2.60
N LYS A 329 -8.06 -49.44 -1.42
CA LYS A 329 -8.52 -50.68 -0.77
C LYS A 329 -9.77 -51.31 -1.41
N ASN A 330 -10.55 -50.53 -2.15
CA ASN A 330 -11.75 -51.00 -2.85
C ASN A 330 -11.62 -50.65 -4.34
N SER A 331 -10.87 -51.46 -5.08
CA SER A 331 -10.69 -51.34 -6.53
C SER A 331 -12.03 -51.35 -7.26
N GLN A 332 -12.95 -52.23 -6.84
CA GLN A 332 -14.28 -52.38 -7.44
C GLN A 332 -15.12 -51.10 -7.40
N TYR A 333 -15.13 -50.39 -6.25
CA TYR A 333 -15.81 -49.10 -6.15
C TYR A 333 -15.21 -48.06 -7.10
N TRP A 334 -13.87 -47.93 -7.11
CA TRP A 334 -13.20 -46.86 -7.87
C TRP A 334 -13.12 -47.11 -9.38
N GLU A 335 -13.10 -48.37 -9.81
CA GLU A 335 -12.95 -48.76 -11.21
C GLU A 335 -14.29 -49.01 -11.90
N HIS A 336 -15.27 -49.57 -11.19
CA HIS A 336 -16.56 -49.95 -11.78
C HIS A 336 -17.74 -49.15 -11.23
N GLU A 337 -17.91 -49.07 -9.90
CA GLU A 337 -19.12 -48.47 -9.31
C GLU A 337 -19.18 -46.96 -9.50
N LEU A 338 -18.03 -46.26 -9.42
CA LEU A 338 -17.94 -44.82 -9.60
C LEU A 338 -18.27 -44.40 -11.05
N GLU A 339 -17.89 -45.23 -12.02
CA GLU A 339 -18.14 -44.97 -13.44
C GLU A 339 -19.63 -45.21 -13.77
N GLU A 340 -20.21 -46.27 -13.21
CA GLU A 340 -21.65 -46.57 -13.25
C GLU A 340 -22.48 -45.44 -12.62
N GLU A 341 -22.12 -44.94 -11.44
CA GLU A 341 -22.82 -43.82 -10.79
C GLU A 341 -22.75 -42.52 -11.63
N ARG A 342 -21.59 -42.24 -12.24
CA ARG A 342 -21.42 -41.07 -13.11
C ARG A 342 -22.23 -41.19 -14.39
N LYS A 343 -22.31 -42.38 -14.99
CA LYS A 343 -23.17 -42.67 -16.14
C LYS A 343 -24.66 -42.52 -15.78
N LYS A 344 -25.08 -42.98 -14.60
CA LYS A 344 -26.44 -42.80 -14.09
C LYS A 344 -26.79 -41.32 -13.90
N ARG A 345 -25.94 -40.53 -13.25
CA ARG A 345 -26.16 -39.07 -13.08
C ARG A 345 -26.23 -38.31 -14.40
N ARG A 346 -25.46 -38.69 -15.41
CA ARG A 346 -25.54 -38.09 -16.76
C ARG A 346 -26.86 -38.41 -17.48
N LYS A 347 -27.44 -39.60 -17.24
CA LYS A 347 -28.75 -39.97 -17.80
C LYS A 347 -29.94 -39.28 -17.13
N THR A 348 -29.75 -38.71 -15.93
CA THR A 348 -30.81 -37.98 -15.19
C THR A 348 -30.87 -36.48 -15.53
N LEU A 349 -29.90 -35.98 -16.32
CA LEU A 349 -29.77 -34.57 -16.73
C LEU A 349 -30.18 -34.33 -18.20
N ILE A 350 -30.77 -35.34 -18.83
CA ILE A 350 -31.51 -35.27 -20.09
C ILE A 350 -32.96 -35.56 -19.73
#